data_AF-A0A7C5I9P7-F1
#
_entry.id   AF-A0A7C5I9P7-F1
#
_cell.length_a   1.000
_cell.length_b   1.000
_cell.length_c   1.000
_cell.angle_alpha   90.00
_cell.angle_beta   90.00
_cell.angle_gamma   90.00
#
_symmetry.space_group_name_H-M   'P 1'
#
loop_
_entity.id
_entity.type
_entity.pdbx_description
1 polymer ?
#
loop_
_entity_poly.entity_id
_entity_poly.type
_entity_poly.pdbx_seq_one_letter_code
_entity_poly.pdbx_strand_id
1 'polypeptide(L)'
;MRFASLLLSGVFAMTTQATYDDVNLVLRLYELRREAKLRAAREWFAGTLRARTLEELDQACPEGSEASAYFRMVASYWEMVASFLTGGVLHEELFYQSGGEML
;
A
#
# COMPACT_ATOMS: atom_id res chain seq x y z
N MET A 1 -39.98 1.15 31.63
CA MET A 1 -39.79 0.83 30.20
C MET A 1 -39.50 2.15 29.49
N ARG A 2 -38.35 2.47 28.89
CA ARG A 2 -37.23 1.67 28.36
C ARG A 2 -35.96 2.51 28.51
N PHE A 3 -35.03 2.05 29.35
CA PHE A 3 -33.61 2.35 29.20
C PHE A 3 -33.07 1.46 28.06
N ALA A 4 -32.00 1.90 27.41
CA ALA A 4 -31.23 1.21 26.37
C ALA A 4 -31.78 1.25 24.92
N SER A 5 -31.32 2.27 24.17
CA SER A 5 -30.96 2.08 22.75
C SER A 5 -29.72 2.91 22.37
N LEU A 6 -28.80 3.05 23.31
CA LEU A 6 -27.45 3.60 23.09
C LEU A 6 -26.45 2.52 22.62
N LEU A 7 -26.92 1.40 22.07
CA LEU A 7 -26.10 0.25 21.67
C LEU A 7 -26.60 -0.39 20.37
N LEU A 8 -26.41 0.31 19.26
CA LEU A 8 -26.19 -0.27 17.93
C LEU A 8 -25.09 0.60 17.29
N SER A 9 -23.84 0.54 17.75
CA SER A 9 -22.92 -0.58 17.51
C SER A 9 -22.88 -1.03 16.05
N GLY A 10 -22.99 -0.09 15.13
CA GLY A 10 -22.94 -0.38 13.71
C GLY A 10 -22.86 0.91 12.93
N VAL A 11 -21.74 1.62 13.06
CA VAL A 11 -21.18 2.25 11.86
C VAL A 11 -20.97 1.07 10.91
N PHE A 12 -22.00 0.71 10.15
CA PHE A 12 -21.79 0.10 8.85
C PHE A 12 -20.86 1.11 8.19
N ALA A 13 -19.56 0.82 8.16
CA ALA A 13 -18.74 1.34 7.10
C ALA A 13 -19.56 0.99 5.86
N MET A 14 -20.17 2.00 5.23
CA MET A 14 -20.82 1.79 3.96
C MET A 14 -19.69 1.36 3.05
N THR A 15 -19.52 0.05 2.88
CA THR A 15 -18.69 -0.50 1.83
C THR A 15 -19.41 -0.14 0.55
N THR A 16 -19.07 1.05 0.04
CA THR A 16 -19.52 1.53 -1.26
C THR A 16 -19.14 0.47 -2.28
N GLN A 17 -20.11 0.00 -3.06
CA GLN A 17 -19.85 -1.01 -4.08
C GLN A 17 -18.67 -0.59 -4.96
N ALA A 18 -17.68 -1.49 -5.11
CA ALA A 18 -16.56 -1.28 -6.01
C ALA A 18 -17.03 -0.96 -7.43
N THR A 19 -16.36 -0.01 -8.06
CA THR A 19 -16.71 0.50 -9.39
C THR A 19 -15.74 0.01 -10.46
N TYR A 20 -16.10 0.25 -11.73
CA TYR A 20 -15.19 -0.01 -12.85
C TYR A 20 -13.93 0.87 -12.78
N ASP A 21 -14.03 2.07 -12.23
CA ASP A 21 -12.89 2.97 -12.07
C ASP A 21 -11.92 2.47 -10.99
N ASP A 22 -12.43 1.86 -9.92
CA ASP A 22 -11.58 1.18 -8.93
C ASP A 22 -10.77 0.06 -9.57
N VAL A 23 -11.43 -0.78 -10.40
CA VAL A 23 -10.75 -1.86 -11.14
C VAL A 23 -9.67 -1.30 -12.07
N ASN A 24 -9.99 -0.25 -12.82
CA ASN A 24 -9.01 0.39 -13.70
C ASN A 24 -7.84 0.96 -12.91
N LEU A 25 -8.08 1.59 -11.77
CA LEU A 25 -7.01 2.09 -10.91
C LEU A 25 -6.12 0.96 -10.40
N VAL A 26 -6.69 -0.16 -9.95
CA VAL A 26 -5.93 -1.36 -9.55
C VAL A 26 -5.05 -1.87 -10.70
N LEU A 27 -5.60 -2.00 -11.91
CA LEU A 27 -4.83 -2.45 -13.08
C LEU A 27 -3.70 -1.48 -13.42
N ARG A 28 -3.93 -0.17 -13.32
CA ARG A 28 -2.89 0.84 -13.55
C ARG A 28 -1.78 0.80 -12.51
N LEU A 29 -2.13 0.63 -11.23
CA LEU A 29 -1.17 0.43 -10.15
C LEU A 29 -0.34 -0.84 -10.39
N TYR A 30 -0.99 -1.95 -10.78
CA TYR A 30 -0.30 -3.19 -11.13
C TYR A 30 0.71 -3.00 -12.27
N GLU A 31 0.33 -2.28 -13.33
CA GLU A 31 1.23 -1.96 -14.44
C GLU A 31 2.42 -1.10 -14.02
N LEU A 32 2.20 -0.06 -13.19
CA LEU A 32 3.29 0.76 -12.66
C LEU A 32 4.28 -0.08 -11.82
N ARG A 33 3.76 -0.99 -10.99
CA ARG A 33 4.56 -1.89 -10.16
C ARG A 33 5.45 -2.85 -10.97
N ARG A 34 5.18 -3.01 -12.27
CA ARG A 34 5.91 -3.85 -13.22
C ARG A 34 6.97 -3.11 -14.02
N GLU A 35 7.08 -1.80 -13.87
CA GLU A 35 8.19 -1.04 -14.43
C GLU A 35 9.52 -1.68 -13.98
N ALA A 36 10.50 -1.80 -14.88
CA ALA A 36 11.69 -2.61 -14.68
C ALA A 36 12.49 -2.17 -13.45
N LYS A 37 12.67 -0.87 -13.25
CA LYS A 37 13.42 -0.33 -12.12
C LYS A 37 12.65 -0.48 -10.81
N LEU A 38 11.33 -0.26 -10.79
CA LEU A 38 10.52 -0.51 -9.59
C LEU A 38 10.43 -2.00 -9.25
N ARG A 39 10.41 -2.91 -10.24
CA ARG A 39 10.49 -4.35 -10.00
C ARG A 39 11.80 -4.73 -9.32
N ALA A 40 12.94 -4.28 -9.85
CA ALA A 40 14.25 -4.51 -9.24
C ALA A 40 14.33 -3.94 -7.82
N ALA A 41 13.80 -2.73 -7.61
CA ALA A 41 13.73 -2.11 -6.29
C ALA A 41 12.91 -2.93 -5.28
N ARG A 42 11.76 -3.49 -5.71
CA ARG A 42 10.93 -4.38 -4.87
C ARG A 42 11.63 -5.71 -4.55
N GLU A 43 12.30 -6.31 -5.52
CA GLU A 43 13.08 -7.54 -5.30
C GLU A 43 14.19 -7.31 -4.26
N TRP A 44 14.92 -6.19 -4.39
CA TRP A 44 15.91 -5.76 -3.40
C TRP A 44 15.27 -5.48 -2.02
N PHE A 45 14.14 -4.77 -1.99
CA PHE A 45 13.44 -4.43 -0.74
C PHE A 45 12.99 -5.68 0.03
N ALA A 46 12.44 -6.68 -0.67
CA ALA A 46 11.96 -7.91 -0.04
C ALA A 46 13.08 -8.92 0.26
N GLY A 47 14.10 -8.99 -0.59
CA GLY A 47 15.17 -9.99 -0.50
C GLY A 47 16.37 -9.54 0.34
N THR A 48 16.80 -8.29 0.17
CA THR A 48 18.10 -7.78 0.64
C THR A 48 17.98 -6.84 1.83
N LEU A 49 16.97 -5.97 1.87
CA LEU A 49 16.82 -5.04 2.98
C LEU A 49 16.42 -5.79 4.27
N ARG A 50 17.28 -5.75 5.29
CA ARG A 50 17.08 -6.43 6.58
C ARG A 50 17.15 -5.50 7.79
N ALA A 51 17.13 -4.19 7.56
CA ALA A 51 17.18 -3.19 8.62
C ALA A 51 15.98 -3.30 9.58
N ARG A 52 16.26 -3.23 10.88
CA ARG A 52 15.27 -3.26 11.98
C ARG A 52 15.29 -1.99 12.81
N THR A 53 16.30 -1.15 12.62
CA THR A 53 16.44 0.17 13.25
C THR A 53 16.65 1.24 12.18
N LEU A 54 16.44 2.51 12.54
CA LEU A 54 16.72 3.63 11.64
C LEU A 54 18.22 3.71 11.30
N GLU A 55 19.09 3.41 12.28
CA GLU A 55 20.54 3.39 12.04
C GLU A 55 20.95 2.30 11.04
N GLU A 56 20.39 1.09 11.16
CA GLU A 56 20.62 0.02 10.20
C GLU A 56 20.04 0.36 8.82
N LEU A 57 18.94 1.11 8.77
CA LEU A 57 18.34 1.58 7.51
C LEU A 57 19.25 2.60 6.84
N ASP A 58 19.78 3.57 7.57
CA ASP A 58 20.72 4.58 7.05
C ASP A 58 22.00 3.93 6.53
N GLN A 59 22.50 2.90 7.24
CA GLN A 59 23.64 2.10 6.78
C GLN A 59 23.33 1.28 5.53
N ALA A 60 22.13 0.69 5.44
CA ALA A 60 21.70 -0.10 4.28
C ALA A 60 21.34 0.78 3.07
N CYS A 61 20.94 2.03 3.30
CA CYS A 61 20.49 2.99 2.29
C CYS A 61 21.27 4.31 2.35
N PRO A 62 22.62 4.32 2.20
CA PRO A 62 23.39 5.56 2.27
C PRO A 62 22.88 6.60 1.26
N GLU A 63 22.89 7.88 1.63
CA GLU A 63 22.41 8.94 0.74
C GLU A 63 23.15 8.92 -0.62
N GLY A 64 22.40 9.06 -1.71
CA GLY A 64 22.92 9.00 -3.08
C GLY A 64 23.22 7.59 -3.61
N SER A 65 23.15 6.55 -2.78
CA SER A 65 23.31 5.16 -3.23
C SER A 65 22.11 4.65 -4.04
N GLU A 66 22.33 3.58 -4.80
CA GLU A 66 21.26 2.86 -5.49
C GLU A 66 20.25 2.26 -4.50
N ALA A 67 20.72 1.72 -3.37
CA ALA A 67 19.86 1.21 -2.30
C ALA A 67 18.91 2.31 -1.76
N SER A 68 19.42 3.52 -1.54
CA SER A 68 18.60 4.67 -1.16
C SER A 68 17.58 5.04 -2.25
N ALA A 69 17.95 4.96 -3.52
CA ALA A 69 17.02 5.17 -4.63
C ALA A 69 15.92 4.09 -4.66
N TYR A 70 16.29 2.81 -4.52
CA TYR A 70 15.34 1.70 -4.48
C TYR A 70 14.39 1.77 -3.31
N PHE A 71 14.90 2.05 -2.11
CA PHE A 71 14.07 2.26 -0.93
C PHE A 71 13.04 3.37 -1.16
N ARG A 72 13.47 4.54 -1.64
CA ARG A 72 12.55 5.66 -1.91
C ARG A 72 11.54 5.32 -2.99
N MET A 73 11.92 4.62 -4.05
CA MET A 73 10.99 4.19 -5.10
C MET A 73 9.88 3.28 -4.55
N VAL A 74 10.25 2.29 -3.73
CA VAL A 74 9.27 1.37 -3.13
C VAL A 74 8.40 2.09 -2.11
N ALA A 75 9.00 2.85 -1.19
CA ALA A 75 8.27 3.54 -0.13
C ALA A 75 7.29 4.57 -0.68
N SER A 76 7.73 5.45 -1.59
CA SER A 76 6.86 6.48 -2.18
C SER A 76 5.74 5.91 -3.04
N TYR A 77 5.99 4.81 -3.75
CA TYR A 77 4.93 4.11 -4.49
C TYR A 77 3.84 3.61 -3.55
N TRP A 78 4.22 2.94 -2.45
CA TRP A 78 3.25 2.40 -1.49
C TRP A 78 2.57 3.49 -0.65
N GLU A 79 3.27 4.58 -0.34
CA GLU A 79 2.70 5.76 0.31
C GLU A 79 1.58 6.37 -0.55
N MET A 80 1.82 6.53 -1.85
CA MET A 80 0.80 6.99 -2.80
C MET A 80 -0.41 6.04 -2.82
N VAL A 81 -0.19 4.72 -2.94
CA VAL A 81 -1.29 3.73 -2.93
C VAL A 81 -2.08 3.77 -1.62
N ALA A 82 -1.39 3.87 -0.48
CA ALA A 82 -2.01 3.99 0.83
C ALA A 82 -2.85 5.27 0.96
N SER A 83 -2.44 6.38 0.32
CA SER A 83 -3.21 7.61 0.30
C SER A 83 -4.55 7.46 -0.45
N PHE A 84 -4.61 6.62 -1.49
CA PHE A 84 -5.85 6.37 -2.23
C PHE A 84 -6.84 5.52 -1.42
N LEU A 85 -6.33 4.54 -0.67
CA LEU A 85 -7.13 3.71 0.23
C LEU A 85 -7.68 4.55 1.39
N THR A 86 -6.78 5.17 2.15
CA THR A 86 -7.17 5.95 3.34
C THR A 86 -7.97 7.22 3.01
N GLY A 87 -7.81 7.75 1.79
CA GLY A 87 -8.60 8.86 1.27
C GLY A 87 -9.98 8.46 0.72
N GLY A 88 -10.31 7.17 0.66
CA GLY A 88 -11.57 6.67 0.09
C GLY A 88 -11.68 6.85 -1.43
N VAL A 89 -10.55 7.04 -2.13
CA VAL A 89 -10.47 7.14 -3.60
C VAL A 89 -10.49 5.76 -4.24
N LEU A 90 -9.90 4.77 -3.58
CA LEU A 90 -9.83 3.39 -4.05
C LEU A 90 -10.55 2.47 -3.07
N HIS A 91 -11.46 1.65 -3.59
CA HIS A 91 -12.17 0.65 -2.79
C HIS A 91 -11.22 -0.37 -2.15
N GLU A 92 -11.12 -0.34 -0.82
CA GLU A 92 -10.15 -1.12 -0.02
C GLU A 92 -10.25 -2.63 -0.24
N GLU A 93 -11.46 -3.19 -0.11
CA GLU A 93 -11.66 -4.63 -0.22
C GLU A 93 -11.34 -5.15 -1.63
N LEU A 94 -11.59 -4.34 -2.67
CA LEU A 94 -11.23 -4.71 -4.04
C LEU A 94 -9.71 -4.78 -4.18
N PHE A 95 -9.01 -3.79 -3.63
CA PHE A 95 -7.56 -3.74 -3.65
C PHE A 95 -6.94 -4.94 -2.93
N TYR A 96 -7.44 -5.29 -1.74
CA TYR A 96 -6.93 -6.44 -0.96
C TYR A 96 -7.20 -7.78 -1.65
N GLN A 97 -8.39 -7.99 -2.21
CA GLN A 97 -8.72 -9.21 -2.97
C GLN A 97 -7.89 -9.36 -4.25
N SER A 98 -7.51 -8.25 -4.88
CA SER A 98 -6.67 -8.24 -6.08
C SER A 98 -5.18 -8.40 -5.76
N GLY A 99 -4.78 -8.21 -4.50
CA GLY A 99 -3.41 -8.02 -4.05
C GLY A 99 -2.69 -9.30 -3.59
N GLY A 100 -2.97 -10.47 -4.15
CA GLY A 100 -2.45 -11.78 -3.71
C GLY A 100 -0.93 -11.99 -3.67
N GLU A 101 -0.11 -10.95 -3.91
CA GLU A 101 1.34 -10.90 -3.61
C GLU A 101 1.68 -10.12 -2.31
N MET A 102 0.69 -9.53 -1.63
CA MET A 102 0.86 -8.86 -0.33
C MET A 102 0.60 -9.80 0.87
N LEU A 103 0.46 -11.10 0.61
CA LEU A 103 0.47 -12.20 1.58
C LEU A 103 1.59 -13.18 1.20
#